data_AF-A0A0E2N3G0-F1
#
_entry.id   AF-A0A0E2N3G0-F1
#
_cell.length_a   1.000
_cell.length_b   1.000
_cell.length_c   1.000
_cell.angle_alpha   90.00
_cell.angle_beta   90.00
_cell.angle_gamma   90.00
#
_symmetry.space_group_name_H-M   'P 1'
#
loop_
_entity.id
_entity.type
_entity.pdbx_description
1 polymer ?
#
loop_
_entity_poly.entity_id
_entity_poly.type
_entity_poly.pdbx_seq_one_letter_code
_entity_poly.pdbx_strand_id
1 'polypeptide(L)'
;MRAFSLLFSTGLILTGAVSVAFAEDTEIITAPDPAVIFELAKGYGSAKMDKDDGGDPMISGRLQGMKYVIYFYGCENHEKCKSIQFSSGYTDPFTADQANEWNKKYRWVKAFSGDGSNFKMDVSFRGGITRANLEEQFSNWDSMTSDINEFVNEK
;
A
#
# COMPACT_ATOMS: atom_id res chain seq x y z
N MET A 1 -47.13 -54.43 -50.36
CA MET A 1 -45.75 -54.97 -50.34
C MET A 1 -44.91 -54.07 -49.43
N ARG A 2 -44.31 -54.67 -48.39
CA ARG A 2 -43.09 -54.33 -47.58
C ARG A 2 -42.65 -52.84 -47.53
N ALA A 3 -42.77 -52.16 -46.38
CA ALA A 3 -41.88 -52.17 -45.19
C ALA A 3 -40.64 -51.26 -45.32
N PHE A 4 -40.48 -50.26 -44.43
CA PHE A 4 -39.45 -50.22 -43.37
C PHE A 4 -39.53 -48.89 -42.59
N SER A 5 -39.52 -48.99 -41.27
CA SER A 5 -39.35 -47.88 -40.32
C SER A 5 -37.93 -47.32 -40.36
N LEU A 6 -37.72 -46.04 -40.02
CA LEU A 6 -36.51 -45.56 -39.33
C LEU A 6 -36.80 -44.20 -38.67
N LEU A 7 -36.83 -44.21 -37.35
CA LEU A 7 -36.80 -43.05 -36.46
C LEU A 7 -35.41 -42.40 -36.58
N PHE A 8 -35.34 -41.08 -36.77
CA PHE A 8 -34.11 -40.32 -36.58
C PHE A 8 -34.29 -39.29 -35.46
N SER A 9 -33.49 -39.48 -34.42
CA SER A 9 -33.44 -38.75 -33.17
C SER A 9 -32.93 -37.32 -33.36
N THR A 10 -33.60 -36.35 -32.73
CA THR A 10 -33.13 -34.97 -32.54
C THR A 10 -31.94 -34.95 -31.58
N GLY A 11 -30.74 -34.60 -32.09
CA GLY A 11 -29.57 -34.29 -31.28
C GLY A 11 -29.44 -32.77 -31.07
N LEU A 12 -29.62 -32.32 -29.82
CA LEU A 12 -29.36 -30.94 -29.42
C LEU A 12 -27.85 -30.79 -29.11
N ILE A 13 -27.11 -30.09 -29.96
CA ILE A 13 -25.69 -29.79 -29.73
C ILE A 13 -25.60 -28.58 -28.81
N LEU A 14 -25.20 -28.80 -27.56
CA LEU A 14 -24.89 -27.76 -26.59
C LEU A 14 -23.46 -27.24 -26.88
N THR A 15 -23.32 -26.10 -27.56
CA THR A 15 -22.03 -25.44 -27.72
C THR A 15 -21.66 -24.75 -26.41
N GLY A 16 -20.82 -25.40 -25.58
CA GLY A 16 -20.23 -24.79 -24.41
C GLY A 16 -19.22 -23.72 -24.83
N ALA A 17 -19.51 -22.45 -24.55
CA ALA A 17 -18.52 -21.38 -24.66
C ALA A 17 -17.48 -21.57 -23.55
N VAL A 18 -16.27 -21.96 -23.93
CA VAL A 18 -15.12 -21.92 -23.02
C VAL A 18 -14.69 -20.46 -22.91
N SER A 19 -15.03 -19.81 -21.80
CA SER A 19 -14.48 -18.51 -21.46
C SER A 19 -12.98 -18.69 -21.20
N VAL A 20 -12.15 -18.23 -22.13
CA VAL A 20 -10.72 -18.10 -21.89
C VAL A 20 -10.55 -16.89 -20.97
N ALA A 21 -10.34 -17.13 -19.69
CA ALA A 21 -9.90 -16.08 -18.78
C ALA A 21 -8.47 -15.71 -19.18
N PHE A 22 -8.26 -14.50 -19.70
CA PHE A 22 -6.93 -13.94 -19.81
C PHE A 22 -6.42 -13.70 -18.39
N ALA A 23 -5.36 -14.40 -18.00
CA ALA A 23 -4.61 -14.01 -16.81
C ALA A 23 -3.93 -12.67 -17.15
N GLU A 24 -4.30 -11.60 -16.44
CA GLU A 24 -3.51 -10.38 -16.48
C GLU A 24 -2.15 -10.70 -15.84
N ASP A 25 -1.07 -10.52 -16.62
CA ASP A 25 0.30 -10.59 -16.09
C ASP A 25 0.43 -9.53 -14.99
N THR A 26 0.31 -9.97 -13.75
CA THR A 26 0.42 -9.08 -12.60
C THR A 26 1.90 -8.73 -12.43
N GLU A 27 2.26 -7.49 -12.70
CA GLU A 27 3.60 -6.99 -12.48
C GLU A 27 4.01 -7.18 -11.01
N ILE A 28 5.11 -7.91 -10.80
CA ILE A 28 5.72 -8.10 -9.49
C ILE A 28 6.80 -7.04 -9.28
N ILE A 29 6.50 -6.06 -8.44
CA ILE A 29 7.37 -4.94 -8.09
C ILE A 29 8.31 -5.39 -6.97
N THR A 30 9.62 -5.36 -7.22
CA THR A 30 10.65 -5.88 -6.28
C THR A 30 11.50 -4.79 -5.63
N ALA A 31 11.32 -3.54 -6.04
CA ALA A 31 11.94 -2.36 -5.44
C ALA A 31 10.97 -1.17 -5.55
N PRO A 32 10.96 -0.23 -4.59
CA PRO A 32 10.16 0.97 -4.68
C PRO A 32 10.81 1.96 -5.65
N ASP A 33 10.22 2.11 -6.83
CA ASP A 33 10.57 3.20 -7.76
C ASP A 33 10.03 4.53 -7.20
N PRO A 34 10.90 5.52 -6.90
CA PRO A 34 10.47 6.79 -6.34
C PRO A 34 9.40 7.53 -7.17
N ALA A 35 9.44 7.44 -8.50
CA ALA A 35 8.44 8.07 -9.36
C ALA A 35 7.08 7.39 -9.23
N VAL A 36 7.04 6.06 -9.12
CA VAL A 36 5.81 5.30 -8.90
C VAL A 36 5.20 5.63 -7.53
N ILE A 37 6.02 5.61 -6.47
CA ILE A 37 5.56 5.94 -5.12
C ILE A 37 5.04 7.39 -5.05
N PHE A 38 5.69 8.31 -5.77
CA PHE A 38 5.26 9.70 -5.85
C PHE A 38 3.91 9.89 -6.53
N GLU A 39 3.69 9.25 -7.68
CA GLU A 39 2.40 9.33 -8.36
C GLU A 39 1.28 8.69 -7.54
N LEU A 40 1.56 7.60 -6.81
CA LEU A 40 0.61 7.03 -5.86
C LEU A 40 0.30 8.01 -4.72
N ALA A 41 1.32 8.62 -4.11
CA ALA A 41 1.14 9.59 -3.03
C ALA A 41 0.27 10.80 -3.46
N LYS A 42 0.42 11.25 -4.71
CA LYS A 42 -0.43 12.30 -5.31
C LYS A 42 -1.89 11.91 -5.45
N GLY A 43 -2.19 10.61 -5.57
CA GLY A 43 -3.56 10.11 -5.61
C GLY A 43 -4.31 10.26 -4.29
N TYR A 44 -3.60 10.29 -3.16
CA TYR A 44 -4.18 10.42 -1.82
C TYR A 44 -4.16 11.87 -1.32
N GLY A 45 -3.16 12.67 -1.68
CA GLY A 45 -3.04 14.05 -1.22
C GLY A 45 -1.94 14.82 -1.91
N SER A 46 -1.51 15.94 -1.33
CA SER A 46 -0.36 16.67 -1.88
C SER A 46 0.92 15.90 -1.59
N ALA A 47 1.81 15.81 -2.57
CA ALA A 47 3.13 15.21 -2.40
C ALA A 47 4.22 16.04 -3.09
N LYS A 48 5.45 15.98 -2.56
CA LYS A 48 6.66 16.59 -3.11
C LYS A 48 7.82 15.61 -3.03
N MET A 49 8.46 15.37 -4.16
CA MET A 49 9.73 14.64 -4.25
C MET A 49 10.88 15.46 -3.65
N ASP A 50 11.72 14.81 -2.88
CA ASP A 50 12.88 15.38 -2.21
C ASP A 50 13.95 14.30 -1.96
N LYS A 51 14.98 14.64 -1.18
CA LYS A 51 15.96 13.70 -0.66
C LYS A 51 16.09 13.82 0.85
N ASP A 52 16.45 12.72 1.50
CA ASP A 52 16.82 12.76 2.92
C ASP A 52 18.25 13.30 3.11
N ASP A 53 18.67 13.42 4.37
CA ASP A 53 20.00 13.92 4.73
C ASP A 53 21.15 13.03 4.21
N GLY A 54 20.85 11.75 3.93
CA GLY A 54 21.77 10.79 3.34
C GLY A 54 21.82 10.86 1.82
N GLY A 55 20.90 11.59 1.17
CA GLY A 55 20.78 11.70 -0.28
C GLY A 55 19.85 10.66 -0.91
N ASP A 56 19.25 9.78 -0.11
CA ASP A 56 18.28 8.79 -0.58
C ASP A 56 16.95 9.49 -0.95
N PRO A 57 16.15 8.92 -1.86
CA PRO A 57 14.86 9.49 -2.23
C PRO A 57 13.96 9.66 -1.01
N MET A 58 13.19 10.75 -0.99
CA MET A 58 12.22 11.04 0.05
C MET A 58 10.98 11.69 -0.59
N ILE A 59 9.80 11.39 -0.06
CA ILE A 59 8.57 12.08 -0.47
C ILE A 59 7.94 12.71 0.76
N SER A 60 7.77 14.02 0.75
CA SER A 60 6.94 14.71 1.76
C SER A 60 5.51 14.81 1.25
N GLY A 61 4.53 14.69 2.14
CA GLY A 61 3.12 14.73 1.77
C GLY A 61 2.21 15.32 2.83
N ARG A 62 0.97 15.61 2.40
CA ARG A 62 -0.13 15.99 3.27
C ARG A 62 -1.38 15.23 2.89
N LEU A 63 -1.99 14.57 3.87
CA LEU A 63 -3.18 13.75 3.73
C LEU A 63 -4.14 14.12 4.85
N GLN A 64 -5.37 14.53 4.52
CA GLN A 64 -6.38 14.96 5.50
C GLN A 64 -5.84 15.92 6.59
N GLY A 65 -4.95 16.85 6.19
CA GLY A 65 -4.31 17.79 7.12
C GLY A 65 -3.09 17.25 7.89
N MET A 66 -2.89 15.94 7.98
CA MET A 66 -1.70 15.33 8.56
C MET A 66 -0.50 15.49 7.62
N LYS A 67 0.63 15.96 8.15
CA LYS A 67 1.91 15.95 7.42
C LYS A 67 2.55 14.58 7.57
N TYR A 68 3.12 14.05 6.50
CA TYR A 68 3.88 12.80 6.55
C TYR A 68 5.06 12.83 5.60
N VAL A 69 5.98 11.89 5.79
CA VAL A 69 7.12 11.63 4.93
C VAL A 69 7.14 10.15 4.58
N ILE A 70 7.47 9.82 3.32
CA ILE A 70 7.85 8.48 2.89
C ILE A 70 9.35 8.46 2.72
N TYR A 71 10.03 7.72 3.59
CA TYR A 71 11.46 7.44 3.51
C TYR A 71 11.70 6.17 2.69
N PHE A 72 12.80 6.15 1.94
CA PHE A 72 13.25 4.98 1.19
C PHE A 72 14.45 4.38 1.93
N TYR A 73 14.45 3.06 2.11
CA TYR A 73 15.46 2.38 2.93
C TYR A 73 16.11 1.22 2.20
N GLY A 74 17.36 0.91 2.60
CA GLY A 74 18.16 -0.16 2.02
C GLY A 74 18.60 0.15 0.60
N CYS A 75 18.87 1.41 0.29
CA CYS A 75 19.30 1.86 -1.02
C CYS A 75 20.78 1.52 -1.27
N GLU A 76 21.10 1.25 -2.53
CA GLU A 76 22.47 1.06 -3.02
C GLU A 76 22.79 2.27 -3.92
N ASN A 77 23.73 3.13 -3.49
CA ASN A 77 24.07 4.38 -4.18
C ASN A 77 22.85 5.29 -4.45
N HIS A 78 21.97 5.45 -3.46
CA HIS A 78 20.71 6.22 -3.55
C HIS A 78 19.68 5.66 -4.54
N GLU A 79 19.85 4.43 -5.01
CA GLU A 79 18.96 3.74 -5.93
C GLU A 79 18.58 2.35 -5.41
N LYS A 80 17.64 1.67 -6.09
CA LYS A 80 17.30 0.25 -5.88
C LYS A 80 17.02 -0.13 -4.40
N CYS A 81 16.37 0.78 -3.68
CA CYS A 81 15.96 0.60 -2.29
C CYS A 81 15.13 -0.67 -2.10
N LYS A 82 14.99 -1.16 -0.86
CA LYS A 82 14.30 -2.44 -0.56
C LYS A 82 12.98 -2.27 0.18
N SER A 83 12.73 -1.10 0.73
CA SER A 83 11.52 -0.80 1.50
C SER A 83 11.25 0.69 1.52
N ILE A 84 10.02 1.04 1.87
CA ILE A 84 9.64 2.40 2.25
C ILE A 84 9.09 2.42 3.67
N GLN A 85 9.11 3.59 4.31
CA GLN A 85 8.44 3.83 5.58
C GLN A 85 7.61 5.10 5.49
N PHE A 86 6.32 5.00 5.77
CA PHE A 86 5.50 6.16 6.09
C PHE A 86 5.83 6.62 7.51
N SER A 87 6.06 7.91 7.68
CA SER A 87 6.35 8.52 8.97
C SER A 87 5.56 9.80 9.16
N SER A 88 4.94 9.95 10.33
CA SER A 88 4.33 11.19 10.78
C SER A 88 4.88 11.55 12.16
N GLY A 89 5.16 12.82 12.34
CA GLY A 89 5.93 13.34 13.46
C GLY A 89 5.28 14.55 14.11
N TYR A 90 5.29 14.59 15.44
CA TYR A 90 4.66 15.63 16.24
C TYR A 90 5.63 16.12 17.32
N THR A 91 5.61 17.42 17.60
CA THR A 91 6.53 18.06 18.55
C THR A 91 6.30 17.60 19.98
N ASP A 92 5.06 17.24 20.31
CA ASP A 92 4.70 16.77 21.64
C ASP A 92 4.99 15.25 21.73
N PRO A 93 5.99 14.85 22.53
CA PRO A 93 6.44 13.47 22.58
C PRO A 93 5.44 12.60 23.33
N PHE A 94 5.19 11.39 22.82
CA PHE A 94 4.37 10.42 23.55
C PHE A 94 5.15 9.81 24.72
N THR A 95 4.46 9.51 25.82
CA THR A 95 4.99 8.58 26.82
C THR A 95 4.98 7.15 26.27
N ALA A 96 5.78 6.26 26.88
CA ALA A 96 5.79 4.85 26.50
C ALA A 96 4.41 4.20 26.70
N ASP A 97 3.68 4.60 27.75
CA ASP A 97 2.33 4.09 28.03
C ASP A 97 1.34 4.52 26.95
N GLN A 98 1.35 5.80 26.56
CA GLN A 98 0.52 6.30 25.47
C GLN A 98 0.82 5.58 24.15
N ALA A 99 2.10 5.42 23.80
CA ALA A 99 2.49 4.69 22.59
C ALA A 99 1.99 3.24 22.63
N ASN A 100 2.07 2.58 23.79
CA ASN A 100 1.56 1.23 23.98
C ASN A 100 0.02 1.15 23.93
N GLU A 101 -0.71 2.13 24.43
CA GLU A 101 -2.18 2.20 24.29
C GLU A 101 -2.60 2.24 22.83
N TRP A 102 -1.95 3.08 22.02
CA TRP A 102 -2.15 3.10 20.58
C TRP A 102 -1.85 1.74 19.94
N ASN A 103 -0.68 1.18 20.22
CA ASN A 103 -0.22 -0.08 19.61
C ASN A 103 -1.07 -1.30 20.01
N LYS A 104 -1.80 -1.24 21.14
CA LYS A 104 -2.78 -2.27 21.52
C LYS A 104 -4.07 -2.18 20.70
N LYS A 105 -4.46 -0.98 20.30
CA LYS A 105 -5.72 -0.72 19.60
C LYS A 105 -5.58 -0.88 18.08
N TYR A 106 -4.46 -0.44 17.51
CA TYR A 106 -4.28 -0.35 16.06
C TYR A 106 -3.16 -1.25 15.55
N ARG A 107 -3.41 -1.87 14.40
CA ARG A 107 -2.51 -2.90 13.83
C ARG A 107 -1.45 -2.35 12.88
N TRP A 108 -1.80 -1.37 12.05
CA TRP A 108 -1.01 -1.03 10.85
C TRP A 108 0.07 0.02 11.10
N VAL A 109 -0.25 1.04 11.87
CA VAL A 109 0.69 2.13 12.19
C VAL A 109 1.15 1.97 13.64
N LYS A 110 2.47 1.92 13.85
CA LYS A 110 3.06 1.85 15.19
C LYS A 110 3.27 3.26 15.73
N ALA A 111 2.96 3.46 17.00
CA ALA A 111 3.33 4.65 17.75
C ALA A 111 4.64 4.43 18.54
N PHE A 112 5.45 5.47 18.66
CA PHE A 112 6.71 5.48 19.42
C PHE A 112 6.72 6.63 20.43
N SER A 113 7.28 6.37 21.61
CA SER A 113 7.64 7.41 22.57
C SER A 113 8.96 8.09 22.18
N GLY A 114 9.14 9.34 22.57
CA GLY A 114 10.37 10.11 22.27
C GLY A 114 10.11 11.31 21.38
N ASP A 115 11.18 11.89 20.84
CA ASP A 115 11.16 13.14 20.10
C ASP A 115 10.73 12.96 18.63
N GLY A 116 9.59 13.54 18.29
CA GLY A 116 9.30 13.98 16.93
C GLY A 116 8.87 12.94 15.91
N SER A 117 9.16 11.64 16.05
CA SER A 117 8.78 10.59 15.07
C SER A 117 7.77 9.60 15.64
N ASN A 118 6.56 10.09 15.86
CA ASN A 118 5.59 9.41 16.72
C ASN A 118 4.88 8.26 16.03
N PHE A 119 4.73 8.25 14.69
CA PHE A 119 4.01 7.21 13.96
C PHE A 119 4.78 6.68 12.76
N LYS A 120 4.83 5.35 12.59
CA LYS A 120 5.54 4.70 11.47
C LYS A 120 4.81 3.47 10.93
N MET A 121 4.82 3.30 9.62
CA MET A 121 4.39 2.08 8.93
C MET A 121 5.40 1.70 7.85
N ASP A 122 5.92 0.48 7.94
CA ASP A 122 6.97 -0.05 7.07
C ASP A 122 6.36 -0.91 5.96
N VAL A 123 6.87 -0.79 4.73
CA VAL A 123 6.48 -1.62 3.58
C VAL A 123 7.72 -2.24 2.96
N SER A 124 7.79 -3.57 2.99
CA SER A 124 8.86 -4.35 2.36
C SER A 124 8.51 -4.68 0.91
N PHE A 125 9.47 -4.46 0.00
CA PHE A 125 9.39 -4.92 -1.39
C PHE A 125 10.15 -6.24 -1.59
N ARG A 126 10.81 -6.76 -0.54
CA ARG A 126 11.50 -8.06 -0.58
C ARG A 126 10.48 -9.18 -0.81
N GLY A 127 10.77 -10.05 -1.78
CA GLY A 127 9.84 -11.11 -2.20
C GLY A 127 8.83 -10.66 -3.27
N GLY A 128 8.78 -9.37 -3.58
CA GLY A 128 7.88 -8.80 -4.58
C GLY A 128 6.50 -8.50 -4.02
N ILE A 129 5.92 -7.38 -4.47
CA ILE A 129 4.53 -7.00 -4.22
C ILE A 129 3.84 -6.66 -5.55
N THR A 130 2.53 -6.76 -5.60
CA THR A 130 1.74 -6.32 -6.76
C THR A 130 1.42 -4.83 -6.62
N ARG A 131 1.05 -4.17 -7.73
CA ARG A 131 0.53 -2.79 -7.69
C ARG A 131 -0.68 -2.66 -6.76
N ALA A 132 -1.62 -3.60 -6.83
CA ALA A 132 -2.78 -3.62 -5.95
C ALA A 132 -2.36 -3.72 -4.46
N ASN A 133 -1.38 -4.57 -4.12
CA ASN A 133 -0.89 -4.65 -2.75
C ASN A 133 -0.25 -3.34 -2.28
N LEU A 134 0.49 -2.65 -3.15
CA LEU A 134 1.10 -1.36 -2.85
C LEU A 134 0.04 -0.27 -2.63
N GLU A 135 -1.01 -0.22 -3.46
CA GLU A 135 -2.15 0.67 -3.28
C GLU A 135 -2.86 0.41 -1.94
N GLU A 136 -3.02 -0.85 -1.54
CA GLU A 136 -3.54 -1.20 -0.21
C GLU A 136 -2.63 -0.72 0.93
N GLN A 137 -1.31 -0.62 0.74
CA GLN A 137 -0.44 -0.01 1.76
C GLN A 137 -0.72 1.48 1.92
N PHE A 138 -0.93 2.21 0.83
CA PHE A 138 -1.35 3.62 0.92
C PHE A 138 -2.74 3.76 1.54
N SER A 139 -3.68 2.88 1.19
CA SER A 139 -5.02 2.81 1.81
C SER A 139 -4.95 2.58 3.32
N ASN A 140 -4.07 1.69 3.78
CA ASN A 140 -3.84 1.48 5.22
C ASN A 140 -3.30 2.74 5.90
N TRP A 141 -2.39 3.48 5.26
CA TRP A 141 -1.91 4.76 5.81
C TRP A 141 -3.02 5.82 5.87
N ASP A 142 -3.81 5.93 4.81
CA ASP A 142 -4.93 6.88 4.72
C ASP A 142 -6.00 6.61 5.78
N SER A 143 -6.43 5.36 5.91
CA SER A 143 -7.46 4.97 6.89
C SER A 143 -7.07 5.29 8.32
N MET A 144 -5.77 5.22 8.65
CA MET A 144 -5.25 5.52 9.98
C MET A 144 -5.12 7.03 10.26
N THR A 145 -5.24 7.89 9.26
CA THR A 145 -5.00 9.33 9.42
C THR A 145 -6.02 9.99 10.35
N SER A 146 -7.29 9.59 10.30
CA SER A 146 -8.33 10.12 11.21
C SER A 146 -8.04 9.73 12.66
N ASP A 147 -7.73 8.45 12.90
CA ASP A 147 -7.39 7.94 14.24
C ASP A 147 -6.13 8.63 14.80
N ILE A 148 -5.10 8.85 13.95
CA ILE A 148 -3.88 9.57 14.35
C ILE A 148 -4.23 11.00 14.78
N ASN A 149 -5.03 11.71 13.99
CA ASN A 149 -5.41 13.09 14.29
C ASN A 149 -6.22 13.17 15.61
N GLU A 150 -7.18 12.25 15.82
CA GLU A 150 -7.94 12.17 17.07
C GLU A 150 -7.01 11.94 18.26
N PHE A 151 -6.15 10.92 18.19
CA PHE A 151 -5.23 10.56 19.27
C PHE A 151 -4.21 11.64 19.61
N VAL A 152 -3.82 12.49 18.65
CA VAL A 152 -2.93 13.63 18.89
C VAL A 152 -3.68 14.80 19.53
N ASN A 153 -4.96 15.02 19.19
CA ASN A 153 -5.74 16.16 19.69
C ASN A 153 -6.40 15.91 21.06
N GLU A 154 -6.63 14.66 21.44
CA GLU A 154 -7.26 14.29 22.72
C GLU A 154 -6.29 14.18 23.91
N LYS A 155 -4.99 14.33 23.65
CA LYS A 155 -3.95 14.35 24.67
C LYS A 155 -3.67 15.76 25.17
#